data_AF-A0A7V2CYT3-F1
#
_entry.id   AF-A0A7V2CYT3-F1
#
_cell.length_a   1.000
_cell.length_b   1.000
_cell.length_c   1.000
_cell.angle_alpha   90.00
_cell.angle_beta   90.00
_cell.angle_gamma   90.00
#
_symmetry.space_group_name_H-M   'P 1'
#
loop_
_entity.id
_entity.type
_entity.pdbx_description
1 polymer ?
#
loop_
_entity_poly.entity_id
_entity_poly.type
_entity_poly.pdbx_seq_one_letter_code
_entity_poly.pdbx_strand_id
1 'polypeptide(L)'
;MRLFFAGPSGLWGPLALAIAAAGLVWWMYRRETAARGGVAAHLLPALRALATFLLVFLLAEPVLHRREVVGDLSKLLVVVDASGSSDVTDRDAGADRKLLSAVRLGWIAPDAFPRDLIAPADRLDAVRRTDVDGGRAAEAMAGGVEGLREVSRTLDGFSPELRKRIGDRDGARFRREVLERAERVQQRAAGGKEDRKAVRNEWAETVERAGEWERALRGAFRDQVGQLAQIENSPVRAALERFDATTRWQRMQALLLDGGADGLLGRLAKRHEVTVVAARDREPVTLWNGSAARPGEVPMKFELAPDAPATDLAGPLRDFSGGDGVPEEGARNAAAAKRAVVLLTDGRQNAGPSPIETARLLGSRGVPVFAIGVGGERPPRDLAAVSVKVPPSVFLKDRLRGELVLRDHLPAGQAFTARVQSGGRTVWEKALTSS
;
A
#
# COMPACT_ATOMS: atom_id res chain seq x y z
N MET A 1 10.83 -9.67 -34.63
CA MET A 1 11.61 -10.79 -35.19
C MET A 1 12.63 -10.19 -36.15
N ARG A 2 13.94 -10.29 -35.86
CA ARG A 2 15.01 -9.76 -36.73
C ARG A 2 16.12 -10.79 -36.79
N LEU A 3 16.48 -11.22 -38.02
CA LEU A 3 17.67 -12.06 -38.23
C LEU A 3 18.92 -11.20 -38.02
N PHE A 4 19.85 -11.70 -37.21
CA PHE A 4 21.19 -11.13 -37.07
C PHE A 4 22.20 -12.13 -37.61
N PHE A 5 23.17 -11.64 -38.38
CA PHE A 5 24.31 -12.40 -38.84
C PHE A 5 25.53 -11.90 -38.06
N ALA A 6 26.29 -12.81 -37.46
CA ALA A 6 27.41 -12.46 -36.57
C ALA A 6 28.63 -11.85 -37.31
N GLY A 7 28.62 -11.87 -38.65
CA GLY A 7 29.70 -11.32 -39.48
C GLY A 7 29.63 -9.79 -39.68
N PRO A 8 30.78 -9.15 -39.99
CA PRO A 8 30.90 -7.69 -40.16
C PRO A 8 30.06 -7.10 -41.30
N SER A 9 29.54 -7.93 -42.20
CA SER A 9 28.76 -7.53 -43.38
C SER A 9 27.23 -7.59 -43.22
N GLY A 10 26.72 -8.00 -42.04
CA GLY A 10 25.27 -8.19 -41.83
C GLY A 10 24.64 -9.20 -42.80
N LEU A 11 23.31 -9.13 -43.00
CA LEU A 11 22.53 -10.06 -43.86
C LEU A 11 22.95 -10.02 -45.34
N TRP A 12 23.34 -8.84 -45.83
CA TRP A 12 23.50 -8.60 -47.26
C TRP A 12 24.75 -9.28 -47.85
N GLY A 13 25.83 -9.41 -47.08
CA GLY A 13 27.07 -10.07 -47.53
C GLY A 13 26.89 -11.56 -47.84
N PRO A 14 26.45 -12.38 -46.87
CA PRO A 14 26.19 -13.81 -47.08
C PRO A 14 25.13 -14.07 -48.15
N LEU A 15 24.10 -13.23 -48.21
CA LEU A 15 23.03 -13.33 -49.21
C LEU A 15 23.57 -13.10 -50.62
N ALA A 16 24.36 -12.05 -50.83
CA ALA A 16 24.98 -11.76 -52.13
C ALA A 16 25.92 -12.89 -52.57
N LEU A 17 26.73 -13.42 -51.65
CA LEU A 17 27.64 -14.54 -51.93
C LEU A 17 26.88 -15.82 -52.29
N ALA A 18 25.82 -16.15 -51.55
CA ALA A 18 24.99 -17.33 -51.82
C ALA A 18 24.29 -17.23 -53.19
N ILE A 19 23.78 -16.05 -53.56
CA ILE A 19 23.16 -15.82 -54.88
C ILE A 19 24.21 -15.95 -55.99
N ALA A 20 25.39 -15.35 -55.82
CA ALA A 20 26.46 -15.42 -56.81
C ALA A 20 26.94 -16.87 -57.04
N ALA A 21 27.17 -17.63 -55.97
CA ALA A 21 27.56 -19.04 -56.04
C ALA A 21 26.48 -19.91 -56.69
N ALA A 22 25.21 -19.72 -56.30
CA ALA A 22 24.09 -20.45 -56.89
C ALA A 22 23.90 -20.13 -58.38
N GLY A 23 24.05 -18.86 -58.77
CA GLY A 23 23.97 -18.43 -60.17
C GLY A 23 25.10 -19.01 -61.02
N LEU A 24 26.33 -19.05 -60.50
CA LEU A 24 27.47 -19.68 -61.16
C LEU A 24 27.23 -21.18 -61.37
N VAL A 25 26.80 -21.89 -60.32
CA VAL A 25 26.49 -23.33 -60.40
C VAL A 25 25.38 -23.59 -61.40
N TRP A 26 24.31 -22.79 -61.38
CA TRP A 26 23.21 -22.91 -62.34
C TRP A 26 23.67 -22.69 -63.79
N TRP A 27 24.49 -21.67 -64.03
CA TRP A 27 25.01 -21.37 -65.37
C TRP A 27 25.89 -22.51 -65.92
N MET A 28 26.80 -23.03 -65.10
CA MET A 28 27.65 -24.17 -65.46
C MET A 28 26.82 -25.43 -65.72
N TYR A 29 25.92 -25.78 -64.80
CA TYR A 29 25.10 -26.98 -64.92
C TYR A 29 24.12 -26.90 -66.08
N ARG A 30 23.55 -25.73 -66.35
CA ARG A 30 22.63 -25.52 -67.47
C ARG A 30 23.33 -25.72 -68.81
N ARG A 31 24.61 -25.34 -68.95
CA ARG A 31 25.39 -25.60 -70.17
C ARG A 31 25.59 -27.10 -70.42
N GLU A 32 25.74 -27.90 -69.37
CA GLU A 32 25.93 -29.36 -69.47
C GLU A 32 24.61 -30.11 -69.65
N THR A 33 23.52 -29.68 -69.00
CA THR A 33 22.22 -30.35 -69.08
C THR A 33 21.38 -29.89 -70.26
N ALA A 34 21.75 -28.81 -70.95
CA ALA A 34 21.06 -28.31 -72.15
C ALA A 34 21.00 -29.34 -73.29
N ALA A 35 22.00 -30.23 -73.38
CA ALA A 35 22.04 -31.27 -74.41
C ALA A 35 21.00 -32.41 -74.20
N ARG A 36 20.42 -32.55 -72.99
CA ARG A 36 19.59 -33.70 -72.61
C ARG A 36 18.08 -33.51 -72.78
N GLY A 37 17.60 -32.28 -73.02
CA GLY A 37 16.18 -31.96 -73.28
C GLY A 37 15.19 -32.29 -72.15
N GLY A 38 14.08 -31.55 -72.08
CA GLY A 38 12.98 -31.82 -71.13
C GLY A 38 13.12 -31.22 -69.73
N VAL A 39 12.24 -31.62 -68.79
CA VAL A 39 12.11 -31.03 -67.44
C VAL A 39 13.40 -31.17 -66.61
N ALA A 40 14.15 -32.25 -66.80
CA ALA A 40 15.42 -32.50 -66.11
C ALA A 40 16.52 -31.48 -66.46
N ALA A 41 16.44 -30.84 -67.64
CA ALA A 41 17.39 -29.81 -68.07
C ALA A 41 17.30 -28.53 -67.22
N HIS A 42 16.17 -28.32 -66.53
CA HIS A 42 15.93 -27.17 -65.64
C HIS A 42 15.86 -27.57 -64.17
N LEU A 43 15.31 -28.74 -63.84
CA LEU A 43 15.10 -29.19 -62.47
C LEU A 43 16.42 -29.54 -61.75
N LEU A 44 17.33 -30.26 -62.42
CA LEU A 44 18.60 -30.67 -61.81
C LEU A 44 19.54 -29.48 -61.53
N PRO A 45 19.72 -28.51 -62.45
CA PRO A 45 20.46 -27.29 -62.15
C PRO A 45 19.83 -26.46 -61.04
N ALA A 46 18.50 -26.36 -60.99
CA ALA A 46 17.79 -25.60 -59.96
C ALA A 46 17.99 -26.20 -58.56
N LEU A 47 17.88 -27.53 -58.43
CA LEU A 47 18.12 -28.21 -57.15
C LEU A 47 19.57 -28.07 -56.68
N ARG A 48 20.55 -28.13 -57.60
CA ARG A 48 21.97 -27.89 -57.25
C ARG A 48 22.25 -26.45 -56.85
N ALA A 49 21.66 -25.49 -57.56
CA ALA A 49 21.77 -24.07 -57.22
C ALA A 49 21.15 -23.80 -55.84
N LEU A 50 19.99 -24.39 -55.54
CA LEU A 50 19.33 -24.30 -54.24
C LEU A 50 20.16 -24.96 -53.12
N ALA A 51 20.72 -26.14 -53.37
CA ALA A 51 21.59 -26.82 -52.40
C ALA A 51 22.85 -25.98 -52.11
N THR A 52 23.47 -25.41 -53.14
CA THR A 52 24.65 -24.54 -53.00
C THR A 52 24.29 -23.25 -52.25
N PHE A 53 23.15 -22.64 -52.59
CA PHE A 53 22.63 -21.47 -51.89
C PHE A 53 22.45 -21.75 -50.40
N LEU A 54 21.73 -22.83 -50.05
CA LEU A 54 21.50 -23.23 -48.67
C LEU A 54 22.81 -23.53 -47.96
N LEU A 55 23.76 -24.21 -48.60
CA LEU A 55 25.04 -24.57 -48.00
C LEU A 55 25.88 -23.33 -47.67
N VAL A 56 25.99 -22.37 -48.59
CA VAL A 56 26.68 -21.09 -48.35
C VAL A 56 25.97 -20.27 -47.28
N PHE A 57 24.64 -20.26 -47.31
CA PHE A 57 23.82 -19.51 -46.35
C PHE A 57 23.89 -20.11 -44.93
N LEU A 58 24.02 -21.43 -44.80
CA LEU A 58 24.15 -22.13 -43.52
C LEU A 58 25.57 -22.00 -42.95
N LEU A 59 26.58 -21.92 -43.81
CA LEU A 59 27.97 -21.62 -43.44
C LEU A 59 28.13 -20.23 -42.83
N ALA A 60 27.21 -19.31 -43.14
CA ALA A 60 27.19 -17.97 -42.59
C ALA A 60 26.58 -17.89 -41.18
N GLU A 61 26.35 -19.03 -40.53
CA GLU A 61 25.82 -19.19 -39.17
C GLU A 61 24.65 -18.23 -38.88
N PRO A 62 23.47 -18.44 -39.49
CA PRO A 62 22.30 -17.63 -39.20
C PRO A 62 21.82 -17.90 -37.77
N VAL A 63 22.28 -17.08 -36.83
CA VAL A 63 21.89 -17.20 -35.41
C VAL A 63 20.54 -16.52 -35.19
N LEU A 64 19.53 -17.33 -34.88
CA LEU A 64 18.20 -16.83 -34.51
C LEU A 64 18.20 -16.35 -33.05
N HIS A 65 18.47 -15.06 -32.83
CA HIS A 65 18.34 -14.46 -31.50
C HIS A 65 16.86 -14.28 -31.11
N ARG A 66 16.28 -15.28 -30.43
CA ARG A 66 15.02 -15.14 -29.69
C ARG A 66 15.33 -14.53 -28.32
N ARG A 67 15.37 -13.20 -28.23
CA ARG A 67 15.43 -12.51 -26.94
C ARG A 67 14.02 -12.46 -26.36
N GLU A 68 13.67 -13.46 -25.56
CA GLU A 68 12.54 -13.32 -24.63
C GLU A 68 12.99 -12.44 -23.47
N VAL A 69 12.50 -11.21 -23.43
CA VAL A 69 12.57 -10.41 -22.21
C VAL A 69 11.46 -10.95 -21.31
N VAL A 70 11.78 -11.98 -20.54
CA VAL A 70 10.98 -12.31 -19.36
C VAL A 70 11.15 -11.12 -18.42
N GLY A 71 10.14 -10.26 -18.35
CA GLY A 71 10.14 -9.17 -17.39
C GLY A 71 10.05 -9.77 -16.00
N ASP A 72 11.11 -9.68 -15.21
CA ASP A 72 11.01 -9.97 -13.78
C ASP A 72 9.96 -9.02 -13.19
N LEU A 73 8.90 -9.58 -12.61
CA LEU A 73 7.94 -8.81 -11.83
C LEU A 73 8.69 -8.15 -10.67
N SER A 74 8.29 -6.95 -10.30
CA SER A 74 8.85 -6.32 -9.10
C SER A 74 8.44 -7.08 -7.85
N LYS A 75 9.38 -7.27 -6.93
CA LYS A 75 9.20 -7.96 -5.65
C LYS A 75 8.51 -7.04 -4.65
N LEU A 76 7.38 -7.47 -4.12
CA LEU A 76 6.60 -6.75 -3.13
C LEU A 76 6.55 -7.54 -1.83
N LEU A 77 7.18 -7.02 -0.78
CA LEU A 77 7.01 -7.58 0.56
C LEU A 77 5.81 -6.91 1.24
N VAL A 78 4.84 -7.70 1.65
CA VAL A 78 3.73 -7.28 2.50
C VAL A 78 4.00 -7.81 3.91
N VAL A 79 4.29 -6.91 4.84
CA VAL A 79 4.50 -7.24 6.24
C VAL A 79 3.21 -6.96 7.01
N VAL A 80 2.73 -7.95 7.76
CA VAL A 80 1.54 -7.83 8.60
C VAL A 80 1.90 -8.04 10.07
N ASP A 81 1.37 -7.21 10.96
CA ASP A 81 1.58 -7.34 12.39
C ASP A 81 0.72 -8.47 12.99
N ALA A 82 1.36 -9.48 13.57
CA ALA A 82 0.71 -10.64 14.18
C ALA A 82 0.98 -10.75 15.68
N SER A 83 1.12 -9.60 16.35
CA SER A 83 1.21 -9.51 17.81
C SER A 83 -0.16 -9.59 18.51
N GLY A 84 -0.15 -9.80 19.83
CA GLY A 84 -1.36 -9.83 20.65
C GLY A 84 -2.25 -8.58 20.54
N SER A 85 -1.70 -7.42 20.14
CA SER A 85 -2.52 -6.23 19.93
C SER A 85 -3.41 -6.32 18.69
N SER A 86 -3.09 -7.22 17.74
CA SER A 86 -3.92 -7.50 16.57
C SER A 86 -5.17 -8.33 16.90
N ASP A 87 -5.24 -8.96 18.07
CA ASP A 87 -6.45 -9.68 18.53
C ASP A 87 -7.49 -8.76 19.20
N VAL A 88 -7.21 -7.46 19.33
CA VAL A 88 -8.10 -6.49 19.97
C VAL A 88 -9.25 -6.08 19.04
N THR A 89 -10.45 -5.95 19.60
CA THR A 89 -11.62 -5.35 18.94
C THR A 89 -11.66 -3.84 19.24
N ASP A 90 -11.59 -2.98 18.22
CA ASP A 90 -11.54 -1.51 18.36
C ASP A 90 -12.94 -0.89 18.62
N ARG A 91 -13.64 -1.37 19.65
CA ARG A 91 -15.04 -0.99 19.95
C ARG A 91 -15.21 0.49 20.29
N ASP A 92 -14.18 1.16 20.79
CA ASP A 92 -14.21 2.58 21.13
C ASP A 92 -13.86 3.52 19.94
N ALA A 93 -13.62 2.95 18.75
CA ALA A 93 -13.40 3.75 17.53
C ALA A 93 -14.64 4.61 17.21
N GLY A 94 -14.40 5.78 16.58
CA GLY A 94 -15.50 6.64 16.13
C GLY A 94 -16.41 5.93 15.12
N ALA A 95 -17.72 6.13 15.24
CA ALA A 95 -18.70 5.44 14.40
C ALA A 95 -18.51 5.75 12.90
N ASP A 96 -18.11 6.97 12.57
CA ASP A 96 -17.68 7.40 11.23
C ASP A 96 -16.55 6.52 10.69
N ARG A 97 -15.50 6.30 11.48
CA ARG A 97 -14.32 5.51 11.08
C ARG A 97 -14.66 4.03 10.93
N LYS A 98 -15.47 3.48 11.84
CA LYS A 98 -15.99 2.11 11.74
C LYS A 98 -16.77 1.91 10.44
N LEU A 99 -17.69 2.82 10.13
CA LEU A 99 -18.52 2.76 8.93
C LEU A 99 -17.68 2.86 7.65
N LEU A 100 -16.74 3.81 7.59
CA LEU A 100 -15.85 3.96 6.42
C LEU A 100 -14.92 2.75 6.23
N SER A 101 -14.48 2.14 7.33
CA SER A 101 -13.73 0.89 7.29
C SER A 101 -14.59 -0.25 6.74
N ALA A 102 -15.84 -0.35 7.19
CA ALA A 102 -16.80 -1.34 6.70
C ALA A 102 -17.09 -1.18 5.19
N VAL A 103 -17.21 0.06 4.69
CA VAL A 103 -17.31 0.34 3.24
C VAL A 103 -16.07 -0.16 2.52
N ARG A 104 -14.87 0.11 3.05
CA ARG A 104 -13.61 -0.27 2.40
C ARG A 104 -13.37 -1.78 2.38
N LEU A 105 -13.93 -2.48 3.36
CA LEU A 105 -13.97 -3.95 3.48
C LEU A 105 -15.14 -4.58 2.70
N GLY A 106 -15.99 -3.77 2.05
CA GLY A 106 -17.13 -4.27 1.27
C GLY A 106 -18.28 -4.86 2.10
N TRP A 107 -18.34 -4.55 3.40
CA TRP A 107 -19.40 -5.05 4.29
C TRP A 107 -20.71 -4.26 4.18
N ILE A 108 -20.64 -3.05 3.63
CA ILE A 108 -21.79 -2.19 3.36
C ILE A 108 -21.55 -1.43 2.04
N ALA A 109 -22.60 -1.30 1.23
CA ALA A 109 -22.52 -0.59 -0.03
C ALA A 109 -22.36 0.93 0.21
N PRO A 110 -21.59 1.66 -0.63
CA PRO A 110 -21.37 3.09 -0.44
C PRO A 110 -22.63 3.96 -0.55
N ASP A 111 -23.71 3.47 -1.15
CA ASP A 111 -24.99 4.13 -1.31
C ASP A 111 -26.01 3.79 -0.19
N ALA A 112 -25.65 2.90 0.73
CA ALA A 112 -26.51 2.49 1.85
C ALA A 112 -26.64 3.55 2.97
N PHE A 113 -25.96 4.69 2.85
CA PHE A 113 -26.05 5.82 3.78
C PHE A 113 -25.73 7.15 3.06
N PRO A 114 -26.24 8.29 3.57
CA PRO A 114 -25.94 9.60 2.97
C PRO A 114 -24.45 9.95 3.04
N ARG A 115 -23.90 10.45 1.93
CA ARG A 115 -22.47 10.80 1.82
C ARG A 115 -22.20 12.29 1.66
N ASP A 116 -23.23 13.12 1.77
CA ASP A 116 -23.17 14.57 1.53
C ASP A 116 -22.19 15.29 2.46
N LEU A 117 -21.99 14.79 3.68
CA LEU A 117 -21.02 15.34 4.64
C LEU A 117 -19.60 14.79 4.43
N ILE A 118 -19.47 13.51 4.10
CA ILE A 118 -18.16 12.86 4.03
C ILE A 118 -17.45 13.08 2.69
N ALA A 119 -18.19 13.15 1.58
CA ALA A 119 -17.61 13.42 0.25
C ALA A 119 -16.84 14.75 0.17
N PRO A 120 -17.38 15.90 0.61
CA PRO A 120 -16.61 17.15 0.64
C PRO A 120 -15.47 17.09 1.66
N ALA A 121 -15.62 16.38 2.79
CA ALA A 121 -14.53 16.21 3.74
C ALA A 121 -13.35 15.42 3.16
N ASP A 122 -13.60 14.33 2.44
CA ASP A 122 -12.55 13.56 1.76
C ASP A 122 -11.88 14.40 0.64
N ARG A 123 -12.64 15.26 -0.04
CA ARG A 123 -12.08 16.20 -1.02
C ARG A 123 -11.17 17.24 -0.33
N LEU A 124 -11.56 17.76 0.83
CA LEU A 124 -10.71 18.67 1.62
C LEU A 124 -9.42 17.98 2.10
N ASP A 125 -9.50 16.75 2.59
CA ASP A 125 -8.33 15.95 2.96
C ASP A 125 -7.38 15.75 1.76
N ALA A 126 -7.91 15.50 0.56
CA ALA A 126 -7.11 15.41 -0.66
C ALA A 126 -6.41 16.74 -1.00
N VAL A 127 -7.10 17.88 -0.88
CA VAL A 127 -6.49 19.20 -1.05
C VAL A 127 -5.36 19.42 -0.05
N ARG A 128 -5.53 18.99 1.22
CA ARG A 128 -4.49 19.12 2.24
C ARG A 128 -3.22 18.29 1.97
N ARG A 129 -3.35 17.18 1.24
CA ARG A 129 -2.23 16.31 0.87
C ARG A 129 -1.53 16.71 -0.44
N THR A 130 -1.94 17.83 -1.03
CA THR A 130 -1.32 18.36 -2.25
C THR A 130 0.15 18.69 -1.99
N ASP A 131 1.05 18.04 -2.74
CA ASP A 131 2.48 18.36 -2.71
C ASP A 131 2.74 19.66 -3.46
N VAL A 132 3.08 20.71 -2.70
CA VAL A 132 3.43 22.03 -3.22
C VAL A 132 4.92 22.36 -3.06
N ASP A 133 5.72 21.39 -2.64
CA ASP A 133 7.18 21.53 -2.50
C ASP A 133 7.92 21.02 -3.74
N GLY A 134 7.27 20.20 -4.56
CA GLY A 134 7.80 19.70 -5.82
C GLY A 134 7.82 20.73 -6.97
N GLY A 135 8.51 20.38 -8.07
CA GLY A 135 8.63 21.22 -9.27
C GLY A 135 7.32 21.48 -10.04
N ARG A 136 6.20 20.88 -9.62
CA ARG A 136 4.85 21.06 -10.20
C ARG A 136 3.87 21.73 -9.23
N ALA A 137 4.38 22.51 -8.27
CA ALA A 137 3.56 23.16 -7.25
C ALA A 137 2.37 23.98 -7.81
N ALA A 138 2.57 24.72 -8.90
CA ALA A 138 1.49 25.52 -9.50
C ALA A 138 0.35 24.66 -10.08
N GLU A 139 0.68 23.54 -10.73
CA GLU A 139 -0.30 22.57 -11.24
C GLU A 139 -1.03 21.88 -10.08
N ALA A 140 -0.28 21.50 -9.04
CA ALA A 140 -0.83 20.88 -7.85
C ALA A 140 -1.81 21.83 -7.12
N MET A 141 -1.46 23.11 -6.96
CA MET A 141 -2.34 24.14 -6.41
C MET A 141 -3.58 24.35 -7.28
N ALA A 142 -3.46 24.34 -8.61
CA ALA A 142 -4.62 24.45 -9.51
C ALA A 142 -5.61 23.29 -9.33
N GLY A 143 -5.10 22.06 -9.22
CA GLY A 143 -5.91 20.88 -8.89
C GLY A 143 -6.57 21.00 -7.50
N GLY A 144 -5.84 21.52 -6.51
CA GLY A 144 -6.35 21.80 -5.18
C GLY A 144 -7.50 22.81 -5.18
N VAL A 145 -7.35 23.92 -5.91
CA VAL A 145 -8.39 24.94 -6.08
C VAL A 145 -9.65 24.36 -6.73
N GLU A 146 -9.53 23.51 -7.75
CA GLU A 146 -10.70 22.86 -8.35
C GLU A 146 -11.42 21.95 -7.34
N GLY A 147 -10.67 21.22 -6.52
CA GLY A 147 -11.23 20.48 -5.39
C GLY A 147 -12.01 21.36 -4.42
N LEU A 148 -11.52 22.57 -4.12
CA LEU A 148 -12.23 23.54 -3.29
C LEU A 148 -13.50 24.08 -3.98
N ARG A 149 -13.48 24.28 -5.30
CA ARG A 149 -14.70 24.69 -6.05
C ARG A 149 -15.78 23.64 -5.98
N GLU A 150 -15.42 22.37 -6.12
CA GLU A 150 -16.36 21.26 -5.94
C GLU A 150 -16.97 21.25 -4.54
N VAL A 151 -16.14 21.41 -3.50
CA VAL A 151 -16.63 21.49 -2.11
C VAL A 151 -17.61 22.65 -1.94
N SER A 152 -17.29 23.84 -2.48
CA SER A 152 -18.21 24.98 -2.44
C SER A 152 -19.56 24.65 -3.10
N ARG A 153 -19.55 24.03 -4.30
CA ARG A 153 -20.77 23.63 -5.01
C ARG A 153 -21.60 22.63 -4.20
N THR A 154 -20.94 21.67 -3.56
CA THR A 154 -21.60 20.70 -2.68
C THR A 154 -22.23 21.38 -1.46
N LEU A 155 -21.52 22.30 -0.80
CA LEU A 155 -22.05 23.06 0.34
C LEU A 155 -23.25 23.94 -0.02
N ASP A 156 -23.26 24.56 -1.19
CA ASP A 156 -24.40 25.34 -1.68
C ASP A 156 -25.66 24.47 -1.85
N GLY A 157 -25.47 23.21 -2.28
CA GLY A 157 -26.52 22.21 -2.48
C GLY A 157 -27.03 21.52 -1.21
N PHE A 158 -26.51 21.82 -0.01
CA PHE A 158 -26.94 21.17 1.22
C PHE A 158 -28.41 21.47 1.56
N SER A 159 -29.12 20.42 1.96
CA SER A 159 -30.49 20.52 2.48
C SER A 159 -30.54 21.35 3.79
N PRO A 160 -31.71 21.91 4.15
CA PRO A 160 -31.86 22.64 5.41
C PRO A 160 -31.42 21.84 6.66
N GLU A 161 -31.66 20.52 6.66
CA GLU A 161 -31.29 19.62 7.75
C GLU A 161 -29.76 19.47 7.86
N LEU A 162 -29.06 19.38 6.73
CA LEU A 162 -27.59 19.32 6.69
C LEU A 162 -26.96 20.65 7.11
N ARG A 163 -27.53 21.78 6.66
CA ARG A 163 -27.07 23.12 7.05
C ARG A 163 -27.14 23.31 8.57
N LYS A 164 -28.21 22.83 9.22
CA LYS A 164 -28.35 22.89 10.69
C LYS A 164 -27.22 22.13 11.42
N ARG A 165 -26.68 21.05 10.84
CA ARG A 165 -25.61 20.25 11.47
C ARG A 165 -24.24 20.92 11.42
N ILE A 166 -23.99 21.72 10.39
CA ILE A 166 -22.70 22.41 10.21
C ILE A 166 -22.70 23.84 10.78
N GLY A 167 -23.88 24.36 11.15
CA GLY A 167 -24.06 25.65 11.80
C GLY A 167 -24.00 26.81 10.81
N ASP A 168 -23.21 27.83 11.13
CA ASP A 168 -22.94 29.00 10.28
C ASP A 168 -21.91 28.73 9.16
N ARG A 169 -21.44 27.48 9.06
CA ARG A 169 -20.47 27.03 8.05
C ARG A 169 -21.15 26.74 6.71
N ASP A 170 -21.68 27.76 6.07
CA ASP A 170 -22.32 27.65 4.76
C ASP A 170 -21.35 27.81 3.58
N GLY A 171 -21.84 27.57 2.35
CA GLY A 171 -21.03 27.71 1.14
C GLY A 171 -20.48 29.14 0.93
N ALA A 172 -21.21 30.18 1.34
CA ALA A 172 -20.78 31.57 1.19
C ALA A 172 -19.61 31.90 2.12
N ARG A 173 -19.66 31.42 3.37
CA ARG A 173 -18.57 31.52 4.33
C ARG A 173 -17.34 30.73 3.86
N PHE A 174 -17.54 29.50 3.36
CA PHE A 174 -16.46 28.69 2.81
C PHE A 174 -15.75 29.40 1.64
N ARG A 175 -16.52 30.01 0.73
CA ARG A 175 -15.96 30.77 -0.40
C ARG A 175 -15.02 31.87 0.07
N ARG A 176 -15.50 32.71 1.00
CA ARG A 176 -14.75 33.84 1.54
C ARG A 176 -13.52 33.41 2.33
N GLU A 177 -13.64 32.39 3.18
CA GLU A 177 -12.57 31.97 4.09
C GLU A 177 -11.49 31.12 3.42
N VAL A 178 -11.87 30.32 2.42
CA VAL A 178 -11.00 29.29 1.82
C VAL A 178 -10.86 29.47 0.32
N LEU A 179 -11.94 29.40 -0.46
CA LEU A 179 -11.85 29.31 -1.92
C LEU A 179 -11.22 30.56 -2.55
N GLU A 180 -11.74 31.75 -2.24
CA GLU A 180 -11.24 33.00 -2.82
C GLU A 180 -9.77 33.26 -2.44
N ARG A 181 -9.37 32.83 -1.23
CA ARG A 181 -7.96 32.89 -0.80
C ARG A 181 -7.10 31.94 -1.62
N ALA A 182 -7.54 30.70 -1.80
CA ALA A 182 -6.85 29.70 -2.60
C ALA A 182 -6.69 30.15 -4.07
N GLU A 183 -7.72 30.75 -4.66
CA GLU A 183 -7.69 31.28 -6.02
C GLU A 183 -6.68 32.42 -6.18
N ARG A 184 -6.61 33.35 -5.22
CA ARG A 184 -5.58 34.40 -5.22
C ARG A 184 -4.18 33.82 -5.14
N VAL A 185 -3.94 32.84 -4.27
CA VAL A 185 -2.63 32.18 -4.13
C VAL A 185 -2.25 31.44 -5.43
N GLN A 186 -3.20 30.76 -6.06
CA GLN A 186 -2.98 30.02 -7.31
C GLN A 186 -2.67 30.94 -8.50
N GLN A 187 -3.38 32.07 -8.64
CA GLN A 187 -3.09 33.08 -9.66
C GLN A 187 -1.69 33.65 -9.50
N ARG A 188 -1.29 33.94 -8.25
CA ARG A 188 0.03 34.44 -7.90
C ARG A 188 1.13 33.41 -8.18
N ALA A 189 0.88 32.14 -7.87
CA ALA A 189 1.79 31.04 -8.21
C ALA A 189 2.01 30.90 -9.73
N ALA A 190 0.98 31.12 -10.55
CA ALA A 190 1.06 31.08 -12.00
C ALA A 190 1.82 32.28 -12.60
N GLY A 191 1.85 33.42 -11.91
CA GLY A 191 2.50 34.66 -12.37
C GLY A 191 4.02 34.64 -12.38
N GLY A 192 4.67 33.63 -11.78
CA GLY A 192 6.11 33.33 -11.90
C GLY A 192 7.10 34.36 -11.32
N LYS A 193 6.66 35.56 -10.94
CA LYS A 193 7.49 36.66 -10.44
C LYS A 193 7.53 36.79 -8.90
N GLU A 194 6.82 35.93 -8.18
CA GLU A 194 6.65 36.08 -6.73
C GLU A 194 7.58 35.20 -5.89
N ASP A 195 7.73 35.58 -4.61
CA ASP A 195 8.43 34.78 -3.61
C ASP A 195 7.71 33.43 -3.40
N ARG A 196 8.35 32.36 -3.91
CA ARG A 196 7.89 30.97 -3.75
C ARG A 196 7.67 30.59 -2.29
N LYS A 197 8.41 31.16 -1.34
CA LYS A 197 8.21 30.90 0.09
C LYS A 197 6.92 31.53 0.59
N ALA A 198 6.63 32.78 0.21
CA ALA A 198 5.40 33.46 0.57
C ALA A 198 4.16 32.74 0.02
N VAL A 199 4.18 32.35 -1.27
CA VAL A 199 3.07 31.60 -1.90
C VAL A 199 2.81 30.28 -1.17
N ARG A 200 3.86 29.54 -0.81
CA ARG A 200 3.72 28.28 -0.06
C ARG A 200 3.14 28.48 1.34
N ASN A 201 3.62 29.49 2.06
CA ASN A 201 3.10 29.78 3.41
C ASN A 201 1.62 30.16 3.36
N GLU A 202 1.23 31.01 2.40
CA GLU A 202 -0.16 31.43 2.25
C GLU A 202 -1.07 30.27 1.81
N TRP A 203 -0.56 29.37 0.95
CA TRP A 203 -1.23 28.11 0.62
C TRP A 203 -1.42 27.25 1.87
N ALA A 204 -0.37 27.05 2.67
CA ALA A 204 -0.44 26.27 3.89
C ALA A 204 -1.48 26.82 4.89
N GLU A 205 -1.54 28.14 5.07
CA GLU A 205 -2.57 28.79 5.89
C GLU A 205 -3.99 28.61 5.34
N THR A 206 -4.14 28.57 4.02
CA THR A 206 -5.43 28.33 3.36
C THR A 206 -5.88 26.89 3.56
N VAL A 207 -4.93 25.96 3.43
CA VAL A 207 -5.12 24.54 3.64
C VAL A 207 -5.44 24.21 5.11
N GLU A 208 -4.86 24.92 6.08
CA GLU A 208 -5.21 24.73 7.49
C GLU A 208 -6.66 25.14 7.76
N ARG A 209 -7.12 26.27 7.21
CA ARG A 209 -8.54 26.66 7.26
C ARG A 209 -9.42 25.60 6.61
N ALA A 210 -9.02 25.08 5.45
CA ALA A 210 -9.72 23.97 4.80
C ALA A 210 -9.81 22.74 5.72
N GLY A 211 -8.77 22.49 6.53
CA GLY A 211 -8.75 21.45 7.57
C GLY A 211 -9.72 21.68 8.73
N GLU A 212 -9.99 22.92 9.12
CA GLU A 212 -11.04 23.22 10.11
C GLU A 212 -12.43 22.85 9.57
N TRP A 213 -12.69 23.15 8.30
CA TRP A 213 -13.92 22.77 7.61
C TRP A 213 -14.05 21.25 7.47
N GLU A 214 -12.97 20.57 7.10
CA GLU A 214 -12.92 19.11 7.06
C GLU A 214 -13.29 18.50 8.41
N ARG A 215 -12.67 18.97 9.50
CA ARG A 215 -12.95 18.50 10.86
C ARG A 215 -14.42 18.70 11.25
N ALA A 216 -15.00 19.85 10.90
CA ALA A 216 -16.42 20.13 11.16
C ALA A 216 -17.34 19.18 10.38
N LEU A 217 -17.07 18.95 9.10
CA LEU A 217 -17.83 18.02 8.26
C LEU A 217 -17.73 16.57 8.75
N ARG A 218 -16.53 16.11 9.12
CA ARG A 218 -16.32 14.78 9.72
C ARG A 218 -17.03 14.64 11.07
N GLY A 219 -17.04 15.70 11.88
CA GLY A 219 -17.80 15.74 13.14
C GLY A 219 -19.31 15.60 12.91
N ALA A 220 -19.88 16.41 12.01
CA ALA A 220 -21.29 16.30 11.65
C ALA A 220 -21.65 14.94 11.05
N PHE A 221 -20.76 14.34 10.25
CA PHE A 221 -20.91 13.00 9.71
C PHE A 221 -20.91 11.93 10.82
N ARG A 222 -19.99 12.03 11.79
CA ARG A 222 -19.96 11.13 12.96
C ARG A 222 -21.28 11.15 13.72
N ASP A 223 -21.84 12.34 13.95
CA ASP A 223 -23.13 12.47 14.64
C ASP A 223 -24.28 11.88 13.81
N GLN A 224 -24.26 12.06 12.48
CA GLN A 224 -25.23 11.44 11.57
C GLN A 224 -25.14 9.92 11.61
N VAL A 225 -23.93 9.35 11.56
CA VAL A 225 -23.72 7.90 11.66
C VAL A 225 -24.20 7.39 13.02
N GLY A 226 -23.94 8.13 14.11
CA GLY A 226 -24.45 7.81 15.43
C GLY A 226 -25.98 7.71 15.49
N GLN A 227 -26.70 8.59 14.77
CA GLN A 227 -28.16 8.53 14.65
C GLN A 227 -28.62 7.35 13.77
N LEU A 228 -27.97 7.12 12.63
CA LEU A 228 -28.27 6.00 11.73
C LEU A 228 -28.04 4.64 12.39
N ALA A 229 -27.11 4.57 13.34
CA ALA A 229 -26.83 3.37 14.13
C ALA A 229 -27.93 3.04 15.14
N GLN A 230 -28.76 4.01 15.56
CA GLN A 230 -29.89 3.77 16.45
C GLN A 230 -31.11 3.19 15.73
N ILE A 231 -31.17 3.33 14.41
CA ILE A 231 -32.27 2.79 13.60
C ILE A 231 -32.16 1.26 13.59
N GLU A 232 -33.23 0.60 14.04
CA GLU A 232 -33.30 -0.85 14.07
C GLU A 232 -33.29 -1.43 12.65
N ASN A 233 -32.58 -2.54 12.44
CA ASN A 233 -32.39 -3.19 11.13
C ASN A 233 -31.74 -2.31 10.03
N SER A 234 -31.10 -1.20 10.41
CA SER A 234 -30.32 -0.39 9.47
C SER A 234 -29.05 -1.12 8.99
N PRO A 235 -28.69 -1.04 7.70
CA PRO A 235 -27.43 -1.60 7.21
C PRO A 235 -26.21 -0.96 7.89
N VAL A 236 -26.32 0.31 8.31
CA VAL A 236 -25.27 1.01 9.07
C VAL A 236 -25.08 0.34 10.42
N ARG A 237 -26.16 0.03 11.15
CA ARG A 237 -26.08 -0.64 12.44
C ARG A 237 -25.43 -2.02 12.32
N ALA A 238 -25.87 -2.83 11.36
CA ALA A 238 -25.30 -4.16 11.11
C ALA A 238 -23.79 -4.09 10.78
N ALA A 239 -23.38 -3.09 9.98
CA ALA A 239 -21.98 -2.88 9.65
C ALA A 239 -21.13 -2.49 10.88
N LEU A 240 -21.66 -1.64 11.75
CA LEU A 240 -21.00 -1.25 13.00
C LEU A 240 -20.88 -2.40 14.00
N GLU A 241 -21.94 -3.19 14.17
CA GLU A 241 -21.95 -4.38 15.03
C GLU A 241 -20.95 -5.43 14.53
N ARG A 242 -20.88 -5.66 13.20
CA ARG A 242 -19.87 -6.53 12.59
C ARG A 242 -18.45 -6.00 12.81
N PHE A 243 -18.24 -4.69 12.73
CA PHE A 243 -16.93 -4.09 13.05
C PHE A 243 -16.53 -4.36 14.50
N ASP A 244 -17.45 -4.19 15.44
CA ASP A 244 -17.21 -4.37 16.88
C ASP A 244 -17.01 -5.84 17.31
N ALA A 245 -17.50 -6.77 16.48
CA ALA A 245 -17.30 -8.21 16.63
C ALA A 245 -16.00 -8.73 15.99
N THR A 246 -15.30 -7.91 15.21
CA THR A 246 -14.08 -8.34 14.50
C THR A 246 -12.81 -7.80 15.16
N THR A 247 -11.73 -8.57 15.09
CA THR A 247 -10.40 -8.16 15.57
C THR A 247 -9.64 -7.38 14.48
N ARG A 248 -8.55 -6.69 14.86
CA ARG A 248 -7.68 -6.01 13.89
C ARG A 248 -7.09 -7.01 12.88
N TRP A 249 -6.70 -8.20 13.34
CA TRP A 249 -6.22 -9.31 12.52
C TRP A 249 -7.25 -9.73 11.47
N GLN A 250 -8.49 -9.98 11.90
CA GLN A 250 -9.58 -10.37 11.00
C GLN A 250 -9.88 -9.28 9.96
N ARG A 251 -9.89 -8.00 10.36
CA ARG A 251 -10.08 -6.87 9.42
C ARG A 251 -8.93 -6.75 8.42
N MET A 252 -7.69 -6.92 8.87
CA MET A 252 -6.52 -6.90 7.99
C MET A 252 -6.53 -8.07 7.01
N GLN A 253 -6.89 -9.27 7.48
CA GLN A 253 -7.05 -10.44 6.62
C GLN A 253 -8.13 -10.20 5.57
N ALA A 254 -9.30 -9.69 5.98
CA ALA A 254 -10.39 -9.31 5.06
C ALA A 254 -9.91 -8.28 4.02
N LEU A 255 -9.18 -7.24 4.45
CA LEU A 255 -8.62 -6.23 3.55
C LEU A 255 -7.69 -6.83 2.46
N LEU A 256 -6.89 -7.83 2.83
CA LEU A 256 -5.93 -8.47 1.92
C LEU A 256 -6.57 -9.55 1.04
N LEU A 257 -7.42 -10.39 1.62
CA LEU A 257 -7.89 -11.66 1.03
C LEU A 257 -9.32 -11.61 0.48
N ASP A 258 -10.21 -10.75 1.02
CA ASP A 258 -11.60 -10.70 0.53
C ASP A 258 -11.62 -10.30 -0.95
N GLY A 259 -12.48 -10.98 -1.72
CA GLY A 259 -12.52 -10.87 -3.19
C GLY A 259 -11.51 -11.77 -3.92
N GLY A 260 -10.69 -12.54 -3.20
CA GLY A 260 -9.79 -13.55 -3.76
C GLY A 260 -8.86 -12.98 -4.83
N ALA A 261 -8.91 -13.53 -6.05
CA ALA A 261 -8.07 -13.08 -7.17
C ALA A 261 -8.32 -11.63 -7.62
N ASP A 262 -9.50 -11.08 -7.32
CA ASP A 262 -9.86 -9.69 -7.63
C ASP A 262 -9.76 -8.77 -6.39
N GLY A 263 -9.47 -9.35 -5.23
CA GLY A 263 -9.13 -8.66 -4.00
C GLY A 263 -7.81 -7.89 -4.07
N LEU A 264 -7.41 -7.27 -2.94
CA LEU A 264 -6.18 -6.48 -2.90
C LEU A 264 -4.94 -7.33 -3.17
N LEU A 265 -4.77 -8.45 -2.45
CA LEU A 265 -3.61 -9.33 -2.62
C LEU A 265 -3.58 -9.94 -4.03
N GLY A 266 -4.73 -10.40 -4.54
CA GLY A 266 -4.84 -10.94 -5.90
C GLY A 266 -4.46 -9.94 -6.98
N ARG A 267 -4.92 -8.69 -6.88
CA ARG A 267 -4.54 -7.62 -7.83
C ARG A 267 -3.06 -7.25 -7.76
N LEU A 268 -2.46 -7.31 -6.57
CA LEU A 268 -1.01 -7.12 -6.41
C LEU A 268 -0.23 -8.29 -7.01
N ALA A 269 -0.65 -9.52 -6.75
CA ALA A 269 -0.03 -10.74 -7.28
C ALA A 269 -0.07 -10.85 -8.81
N LYS A 270 -1.08 -10.23 -9.46
CA LYS A 270 -1.14 -10.13 -10.94
C LYS A 270 -0.05 -9.23 -11.53
N ARG A 271 0.55 -8.33 -10.75
CA ARG A 271 1.52 -7.30 -11.21
C ARG A 271 2.90 -7.39 -10.57
N HIS A 272 3.01 -8.12 -9.46
CA HIS A 272 4.19 -8.16 -8.60
C HIS A 272 4.43 -9.58 -8.09
N GLU A 273 5.69 -9.92 -7.82
CA GLU A 273 6.01 -11.10 -7.03
C GLU A 273 5.79 -10.76 -5.55
N VAL A 274 4.66 -11.17 -5.00
CA VAL A 274 4.26 -10.77 -3.65
C VAL A 274 4.60 -11.85 -2.63
N THR A 275 5.27 -11.46 -1.55
CA THR A 275 5.44 -12.30 -0.36
C THR A 275 4.76 -11.63 0.83
N VAL A 276 3.93 -12.37 1.55
CA VAL A 276 3.26 -11.91 2.76
C VAL A 276 3.93 -12.54 3.97
N VAL A 277 4.39 -11.72 4.91
CA VAL A 277 5.11 -12.13 6.12
C VAL A 277 4.44 -11.54 7.34
N ALA A 278 4.22 -12.37 8.35
CA ALA A 278 3.83 -11.95 9.68
C ALA A 278 5.05 -11.48 10.48
N ALA A 279 5.06 -10.22 10.90
CA ALA A 279 5.98 -9.69 11.89
C ALA A 279 5.55 -10.17 13.29
N ARG A 280 6.48 -10.81 13.98
CA ARG A 280 6.31 -11.46 15.29
C ARG A 280 7.62 -11.32 16.08
N ASP A 281 7.67 -11.84 17.31
CA ASP A 281 8.83 -11.75 18.21
C ASP A 281 10.09 -12.42 17.63
N ARG A 282 10.87 -11.66 16.84
CA ARG A 282 12.14 -12.05 16.21
C ARG A 282 12.12 -13.27 15.29
N GLU A 283 10.96 -13.89 15.09
CA GLU A 283 10.74 -15.02 14.19
C GLU A 283 9.65 -14.67 13.18
N PRO A 284 10.01 -14.01 12.06
CA PRO A 284 9.03 -13.70 11.02
C PRO A 284 8.52 -14.98 10.35
N VAL A 285 7.20 -15.07 10.14
CA VAL A 285 6.57 -16.25 9.53
C VAL A 285 6.02 -15.87 8.16
N THR A 286 6.44 -16.58 7.11
CA THR A 286 5.84 -16.42 5.78
C THR A 286 4.42 -16.96 5.78
N LEU A 287 3.43 -16.08 5.58
CA LEU A 287 2.02 -16.44 5.49
C LEU A 287 1.65 -16.93 4.09
N TRP A 288 2.26 -16.32 3.06
CA TRP A 288 2.01 -16.66 1.68
C TRP A 288 3.15 -16.18 0.78
N ASN A 289 3.46 -16.95 -0.26
CA ASN A 289 4.44 -16.57 -1.27
C ASN A 289 3.87 -16.80 -2.68
N GLY A 290 3.67 -15.72 -3.42
CA GLY A 290 3.12 -15.73 -4.77
C GLY A 290 4.00 -16.41 -5.81
N SER A 291 5.33 -16.49 -5.62
CA SER A 291 6.20 -17.23 -6.55
C SER A 291 6.12 -18.76 -6.39
N ALA A 292 5.70 -19.23 -5.22
CA ALA A 292 5.48 -20.65 -4.95
C ALA A 292 4.03 -21.09 -5.19
N ALA A 293 3.08 -20.15 -5.28
CA ALA A 293 1.66 -20.42 -5.48
C ALA A 293 1.31 -20.61 -6.97
N ARG A 294 0.19 -21.28 -7.27
CA ARG A 294 -0.30 -21.35 -8.65
C ARG A 294 -0.78 -19.97 -9.12
N PRO A 295 -0.68 -19.65 -10.43
CA PRO A 295 -1.19 -18.38 -10.94
C PRO A 295 -2.66 -18.14 -10.56
N GLY A 296 -2.93 -17.03 -9.89
CA GLY A 296 -4.28 -16.65 -9.43
C GLY A 296 -4.74 -17.31 -8.12
N GLU A 297 -3.92 -18.17 -7.51
CA GLU A 297 -4.21 -18.78 -6.22
C GLU A 297 -3.86 -17.81 -5.08
N VAL A 298 -4.87 -17.44 -4.29
CA VAL A 298 -4.76 -16.58 -3.11
C VAL A 298 -5.39 -17.34 -1.94
N PRO A 299 -4.77 -17.36 -0.74
CA PRO A 299 -5.33 -18.06 0.40
C PRO A 299 -6.68 -17.44 0.81
N MET A 300 -7.60 -18.27 1.29
CA MET A 300 -8.88 -17.78 1.85
C MET A 300 -8.71 -17.20 3.27
N LYS A 301 -7.70 -17.67 4.00
CA LYS A 301 -7.32 -17.20 5.34
C LYS A 301 -5.84 -17.44 5.58
N PHE A 302 -5.25 -16.69 6.51
CA PHE A 302 -3.92 -16.97 7.02
C PHE A 302 -4.03 -17.96 8.19
N GLU A 303 -3.30 -19.07 8.11
CA GLU A 303 -3.26 -20.10 9.15
C GLU A 303 -2.28 -19.70 10.26
N LEU A 304 -2.54 -18.55 10.91
CA LEU A 304 -1.73 -18.01 11.99
C LEU A 304 -2.62 -17.25 12.98
N ALA A 305 -2.43 -17.51 14.27
CA ALA A 305 -3.04 -16.72 15.33
C ALA A 305 -2.14 -15.50 15.67
N PRO A 306 -2.69 -14.31 15.90
CA PRO A 306 -1.92 -13.11 16.27
C PRO A 306 -1.59 -13.11 17.78
N ASP A 307 -0.87 -14.11 18.25
CA ASP A 307 -0.57 -14.33 19.67
C ASP A 307 0.88 -13.99 20.06
N ALA A 308 1.65 -13.37 19.16
CA ALA A 308 3.04 -13.05 19.47
C ALA A 308 3.13 -12.03 20.62
N PRO A 309 3.98 -12.27 21.64
CA PRO A 309 4.10 -11.40 22.83
C PRO A 309 4.76 -10.06 22.51
N ALA A 310 5.52 -10.01 21.42
CA ALA A 310 6.20 -8.82 20.96
C ALA A 310 6.06 -8.66 19.44
N THR A 311 6.18 -7.41 19.01
CA THR A 311 6.18 -6.98 17.62
C THR A 311 7.61 -6.61 17.25
N ASP A 312 8.20 -7.28 16.26
CA ASP A 312 9.43 -6.88 15.59
C ASP A 312 9.15 -6.64 14.11
N LEU A 313 8.96 -5.37 13.73
CA LEU A 313 8.72 -4.99 12.34
C LEU A 313 10.03 -4.87 11.56
N ALA A 314 11.17 -4.73 12.23
CA ALA A 314 12.45 -4.52 11.58
C ALA A 314 13.05 -5.81 11.02
N GLY A 315 12.82 -6.96 11.67
CA GLY A 315 13.26 -8.28 11.20
C GLY A 315 12.90 -8.55 9.73
N PRO A 316 11.59 -8.59 9.37
CA PRO A 316 11.17 -8.80 7.98
C PRO A 316 11.79 -7.81 6.97
N LEU A 317 11.96 -6.54 7.38
CA LEU A 317 12.52 -5.50 6.52
C LEU A 317 14.02 -5.70 6.26
N ARG A 318 14.76 -6.15 7.27
CA ARG A 318 16.19 -6.47 7.15
C ARG A 318 16.41 -7.69 6.27
N ASP A 319 15.63 -8.74 6.48
CA ASP A 319 15.70 -9.97 5.68
C ASP A 319 15.41 -9.68 4.21
N PHE A 320 14.41 -8.83 3.96
CA PHE A 320 14.14 -8.33 2.62
C PHE A 320 15.35 -7.57 2.07
N SER A 321 15.92 -6.65 2.84
CA SER A 321 17.09 -5.89 2.35
C SER A 321 18.32 -6.76 2.05
N GLY A 322 18.48 -7.93 2.70
CA GLY A 322 19.63 -8.82 2.54
C GLY A 322 19.51 -9.83 1.39
N GLY A 323 18.29 -10.09 0.90
CA GLY A 323 18.07 -10.95 -0.26
C GLY A 323 18.40 -10.23 -1.56
N ASP A 324 19.29 -10.82 -2.35
CA ASP A 324 19.78 -10.43 -3.68
C ASP A 324 20.92 -9.40 -3.71
N GLY A 325 22.05 -9.82 -4.29
CA GLY A 325 23.34 -9.16 -4.30
C GLY A 325 23.34 -7.72 -4.82
N VAL A 326 24.35 -6.97 -4.37
CA VAL A 326 24.62 -5.58 -4.71
C VAL A 326 24.56 -5.38 -6.23
N PRO A 327 23.61 -4.59 -6.77
CA PRO A 327 23.64 -4.22 -8.18
C PRO A 327 24.84 -3.31 -8.43
N GLU A 328 25.63 -3.60 -9.47
CA GLU A 328 26.68 -2.71 -9.96
C GLU A 328 26.17 -1.27 -10.13
N GLU A 329 27.07 -0.29 -9.97
CA GLU A 329 26.77 1.15 -9.87
C GLU A 329 25.93 1.74 -11.01
N GLY A 330 25.84 1.08 -12.17
CA GLY A 330 24.96 1.46 -13.28
C GLY A 330 23.51 0.93 -13.23
N ALA A 331 23.23 -0.07 -12.38
CA ALA A 331 21.91 -0.72 -12.25
C ALA A 331 21.07 -0.21 -11.07
N ARG A 332 21.61 0.69 -10.23
CA ARG A 332 20.96 1.19 -9.01
C ARG A 332 19.57 1.79 -9.27
N ASN A 333 19.38 2.52 -10.37
CA ASN A 333 18.09 3.15 -10.68
C ASN A 333 17.03 2.16 -11.23
N ALA A 334 17.43 1.03 -11.80
CA ALA A 334 16.50 0.04 -12.36
C ALA A 334 16.21 -1.12 -11.38
N ALA A 335 17.18 -1.50 -10.53
CA ALA A 335 17.02 -2.56 -9.54
C ALA A 335 16.28 -2.09 -8.27
N ALA A 336 16.46 -0.82 -7.85
CA ALA A 336 15.71 -0.22 -6.76
C ALA A 336 14.21 -0.10 -7.10
N ALA A 337 13.88 0.20 -8.36
CA ALA A 337 12.51 0.26 -8.87
C ALA A 337 11.82 -1.12 -8.99
N LYS A 338 12.55 -2.23 -8.73
CA LYS A 338 12.00 -3.59 -8.73
C LYS A 338 11.57 -4.07 -7.35
N ARG A 339 11.66 -3.26 -6.28
CA ARG A 339 11.34 -3.71 -4.92
C ARG A 339 10.51 -2.69 -4.17
N ALA A 340 9.53 -3.14 -3.40
CA ALA A 340 8.75 -2.29 -2.51
C ALA A 340 8.31 -3.06 -1.26
N VAL A 341 8.03 -2.32 -0.20
CA VAL A 341 7.48 -2.87 1.05
C VAL A 341 6.15 -2.20 1.34
N VAL A 342 5.15 -2.98 1.73
CA VAL A 342 3.90 -2.51 2.34
C VAL A 342 3.85 -3.07 3.76
N LEU A 343 3.68 -2.20 4.76
CA LEU A 343 3.66 -2.55 6.17
C LEU A 343 2.26 -2.28 6.74
N LEU A 344 1.60 -3.30 7.29
CA LEU A 344 0.31 -3.21 7.95
C LEU A 344 0.51 -3.47 9.45
N THR A 345 0.34 -2.44 10.28
CA THR A 345 0.63 -2.51 11.73
C THR A 345 -0.15 -1.44 12.48
N ASP A 346 -0.35 -1.62 13.79
CA ASP A 346 -0.83 -0.58 14.69
C ASP A 346 0.27 0.45 15.07
N GLY A 347 1.51 0.21 14.62
CA GLY A 347 2.66 1.09 14.80
C GLY A 347 3.44 0.87 16.10
N ARG A 348 3.03 -0.09 16.94
CA ARG A 348 3.64 -0.33 18.26
C ARG A 348 4.67 -1.44 18.18
N GLN A 349 5.89 -1.09 17.77
CA GLN A 349 7.04 -1.98 17.91
C GLN A 349 7.59 -1.95 19.34
N ASN A 350 7.85 -3.13 19.92
CA ASN A 350 8.41 -3.28 21.27
C ASN A 350 9.59 -4.27 21.36
N ALA A 351 9.97 -4.91 20.25
CA ALA A 351 11.17 -5.74 20.13
C ALA A 351 11.99 -5.35 18.89
N GLY A 352 13.27 -5.73 18.87
CA GLY A 352 14.16 -5.51 17.73
C GLY A 352 14.69 -4.07 17.58
N PRO A 353 15.50 -3.80 16.53
CA PRO A 353 16.05 -2.48 16.23
C PRO A 353 14.98 -1.54 15.64
N SER A 354 15.25 -0.24 15.59
CA SER A 354 14.28 0.76 15.12
C SER A 354 13.75 0.46 13.70
N PRO A 355 12.42 0.38 13.51
CA PRO A 355 11.83 0.17 12.20
C PRO A 355 12.01 1.40 11.31
N ILE A 356 12.09 2.59 11.90
CA ILE A 356 12.33 3.86 11.18
C ILE A 356 13.74 3.89 10.59
N GLU A 357 14.74 3.45 11.34
CA GLU A 357 16.13 3.37 10.83
C GLU A 357 16.23 2.34 9.70
N THR A 358 15.57 1.19 9.87
CA THR A 358 15.52 0.15 8.84
C THR A 358 14.82 0.65 7.57
N ALA A 359 13.72 1.38 7.71
CA ALA A 359 13.01 2.01 6.60
C ALA A 359 13.86 3.09 5.90
N ARG A 360 14.63 3.90 6.64
CA ARG A 360 15.58 4.86 6.06
C ARG A 360 16.67 4.16 5.26
N LEU A 361 17.18 3.03 5.76
CA LEU A 361 18.16 2.22 5.06
C LEU A 361 17.59 1.68 3.74
N LEU A 362 16.36 1.14 3.75
CA LEU A 362 15.65 0.72 2.53
C LEU A 362 15.46 1.89 1.55
N GLY A 363 15.04 3.05 2.05
CA GLY A 363 14.87 4.26 1.24
C GLY A 363 16.18 4.75 0.60
N SER A 364 17.31 4.67 1.32
CA SER A 364 18.65 5.00 0.76
C SER A 364 19.06 4.06 -0.38
N ARG A 365 18.48 2.86 -0.44
CA ARG A 365 18.64 1.88 -1.53
C ARG A 365 17.54 2.00 -2.59
N GLY A 366 16.70 3.03 -2.50
CA GLY A 366 15.59 3.29 -3.41
C GLY A 366 14.42 2.31 -3.30
N VAL A 367 14.29 1.58 -2.18
CA VAL A 367 13.15 0.71 -1.89
C VAL A 367 12.10 1.50 -1.12
N PRO A 368 10.94 1.85 -1.72
CA PRO A 368 9.88 2.55 -1.02
C PRO A 368 9.22 1.66 0.03
N VAL A 369 8.89 2.26 1.18
CA VAL A 369 8.14 1.62 2.27
C VAL A 369 6.81 2.36 2.44
N PHE A 370 5.70 1.65 2.23
CA PHE A 370 4.35 2.16 2.38
C PHE A 370 3.76 1.65 3.69
N ALA A 371 3.55 2.53 4.67
CA ALA A 371 2.96 2.16 5.96
C ALA A 371 1.43 2.38 5.95
N ILE A 372 0.70 1.35 6.36
CA ILE A 372 -0.76 1.35 6.54
C ILE A 372 -1.04 1.09 8.02
N GLY A 373 -1.54 2.13 8.71
CA GLY A 373 -1.92 2.04 10.11
C GLY A 373 -3.23 1.26 10.30
N VAL A 374 -3.21 0.20 11.12
CA VAL A 374 -4.37 -0.61 11.48
C VAL A 374 -4.70 -0.42 12.97
N GLY A 375 -5.86 0.16 13.26
CA GLY A 375 -6.31 0.37 14.64
C GLY A 375 -7.13 1.64 14.83
N GLY A 376 -7.54 1.88 16.07
CA GLY A 376 -8.18 3.12 16.51
C GLY A 376 -7.19 4.28 16.65
N GLU A 377 -7.67 5.51 16.45
CA GLU A 377 -6.89 6.74 16.72
C GLU A 377 -6.67 6.98 18.21
N ARG A 378 -7.60 6.48 19.02
CA ARG A 378 -7.50 6.50 20.47
C ARG A 378 -7.05 5.13 20.96
N PRO A 379 -6.15 5.07 21.95
CA PRO A 379 -5.83 3.81 22.59
C PRO A 379 -7.13 3.16 23.11
N PRO A 380 -7.25 1.83 23.02
CA PRO A 380 -8.38 1.11 23.61
C PRO A 380 -8.41 1.37 25.12
N ARG A 381 -9.60 1.28 25.72
CA ARG A 381 -9.73 1.28 27.18
C ARG A 381 -8.97 0.09 27.73
N ASP A 382 -7.90 0.36 28.46
CA ASP A 382 -6.97 -0.64 28.95
C ASP A 382 -6.53 -0.30 30.37
N LEU A 383 -6.37 -1.32 31.21
CA LEU A 383 -5.86 -1.20 32.56
C LEU A 383 -4.83 -2.31 32.77
N ALA A 384 -3.57 -1.91 32.91
CA ALA A 384 -2.46 -2.84 33.04
C ALA A 384 -1.71 -2.66 34.37
N ALA A 385 -1.43 -3.76 35.05
CA ALA A 385 -0.44 -3.78 36.14
C ALA A 385 0.96 -3.84 35.53
N VAL A 386 1.69 -2.72 35.59
CA VAL A 386 3.02 -2.58 34.99
C VAL A 386 4.09 -3.25 35.84
N SER A 387 4.03 -3.03 37.15
CA SER A 387 4.96 -3.68 38.07
C SER A 387 4.37 -3.77 39.47
N VAL A 388 4.75 -4.83 40.16
CA VAL A 388 4.48 -5.04 41.58
C VAL A 388 5.83 -5.21 42.26
N LYS A 389 6.31 -4.16 42.92
CA LYS A 389 7.55 -4.21 43.70
C LYS A 389 7.21 -4.55 45.13
N VAL A 390 7.67 -5.70 45.58
CA VAL A 390 7.51 -6.18 46.96
C VAL A 390 8.84 -6.76 47.41
N PRO A 391 9.22 -6.62 48.69
CA PRO A 391 10.41 -7.28 49.22
C PRO A 391 10.28 -8.81 49.05
N PRO A 392 11.36 -9.51 48.65
CA PRO A 392 11.33 -10.96 48.46
C PRO A 392 11.17 -11.74 49.76
N SER A 393 11.49 -11.13 50.90
CA SER A 393 11.23 -11.69 52.24
C SER A 393 10.91 -10.57 53.23
N VAL A 394 10.06 -10.90 54.21
CA VAL A 394 9.72 -10.04 55.36
C VAL A 394 9.68 -10.90 56.61
N PHE A 395 10.09 -10.35 57.75
CA PHE A 395 10.00 -11.06 59.03
C PHE A 395 8.53 -11.26 59.44
N LEU A 396 8.24 -12.35 60.16
CA LEU A 396 6.87 -12.77 60.56
C LEU A 396 6.06 -11.68 61.30
N LYS A 397 6.73 -10.63 61.82
CA LYS A 397 6.11 -9.55 62.59
C LYS A 397 6.13 -8.18 61.88
N ASP A 398 6.71 -8.07 60.68
CA ASP A 398 6.83 -6.80 59.98
C ASP A 398 5.66 -6.51 59.03
N ARG A 399 5.40 -5.21 58.83
CA ARG A 399 4.43 -4.74 57.84
C ARG A 399 5.05 -4.78 56.45
N LEU A 400 4.43 -5.53 55.54
CA LEU A 400 4.79 -5.56 54.13
C LEU A 400 4.48 -4.19 53.49
N ARG A 401 5.47 -3.58 52.85
CA ARG A 401 5.28 -2.40 51.99
C ARG A 401 5.61 -2.79 50.55
N GLY A 402 4.65 -2.55 49.65
CA GLY A 402 4.83 -2.77 48.22
C GLY A 402 4.41 -1.56 47.40
N GLU A 403 4.84 -1.53 46.15
CA GLU A 403 4.47 -0.55 45.14
C GLU A 403 3.78 -1.28 43.99
N LEU A 404 2.54 -0.91 43.68
CA LEU A 404 1.82 -1.34 42.50
C LEU A 404 1.77 -0.18 41.52
N VAL A 405 2.43 -0.33 40.37
CA VAL A 405 2.40 0.64 39.28
C VAL A 405 1.33 0.18 38.30
N LEU A 406 0.30 1.02 38.12
CA LEU A 406 -0.78 0.80 37.17
C LEU A 406 -0.61 1.74 35.98
N ARG A 407 -0.96 1.26 34.80
CA ARG A 407 -1.16 2.09 33.61
C ARG A 407 -2.64 2.08 33.30
N ASP A 408 -3.25 3.25 33.42
CA ASP A 408 -4.69 3.45 33.27
C ASP A 408 -4.98 4.22 31.98
N HIS A 409 -5.78 3.62 31.11
CA HIS A 409 -6.36 4.23 29.91
C HIS A 409 -7.89 4.13 29.92
N LEU A 410 -8.49 3.93 31.10
CA LEU A 410 -9.94 3.99 31.26
C LEU A 410 -10.43 5.44 31.23
N PRO A 411 -11.73 5.69 30.94
CA PRO A 411 -12.33 7.00 31.14
C PRO A 411 -12.29 7.40 32.61
N ALA A 412 -11.97 8.67 32.86
CA ALA A 412 -11.96 9.26 34.21
C ALA A 412 -13.26 8.97 34.97
N GLY A 413 -13.14 8.59 36.24
CA GLY A 413 -14.28 8.28 37.10
C GLY A 413 -14.72 6.81 37.07
N GLN A 414 -14.13 5.95 36.24
CA GLN A 414 -14.48 4.53 36.22
C GLN A 414 -13.88 3.79 37.44
N ALA A 415 -14.73 3.14 38.23
CA ALA A 415 -14.30 2.38 39.40
C ALA A 415 -13.70 1.02 38.98
N PHE A 416 -12.58 0.64 39.60
CA PHE A 416 -11.95 -0.67 39.44
C PHE A 416 -11.32 -1.14 40.76
N THR A 417 -11.05 -2.44 40.87
CA THR A 417 -10.43 -3.03 42.07
C THR A 417 -9.06 -3.57 41.74
N ALA A 418 -8.04 -3.10 42.47
CA ALA A 418 -6.69 -3.63 42.36
C ALA A 418 -6.43 -4.61 43.51
N ARG A 419 -5.92 -5.81 43.18
CA ARG A 419 -5.66 -6.89 44.13
C ARG A 419 -4.25 -7.44 43.95
N VAL A 420 -3.51 -7.59 45.04
CA VAL A 420 -2.21 -8.28 45.07
C VAL A 420 -2.40 -9.60 45.80
N GLN A 421 -1.95 -10.70 45.18
CA GLN A 421 -2.04 -12.05 45.74
C GLN A 421 -0.66 -12.68 45.90
N SER A 422 -0.46 -13.44 46.97
CA SER A 422 0.73 -14.26 47.22
C SER A 422 0.31 -15.66 47.65
N GLY A 423 0.79 -16.70 46.97
CA GLY A 423 0.42 -18.10 47.26
C GLY A 423 -1.09 -18.36 47.20
N GLY A 424 -1.82 -17.68 46.30
CA GLY A 424 -3.28 -17.79 46.17
C GLY A 424 -4.08 -17.02 47.23
N ARG A 425 -3.43 -16.35 48.19
CA ARG A 425 -4.10 -15.50 49.19
C ARG A 425 -3.98 -14.02 48.81
N THR A 426 -5.07 -13.29 48.91
CA THR A 426 -5.07 -11.83 48.76
C THR A 426 -4.34 -11.18 49.93
N VAL A 427 -3.25 -10.47 49.63
CA VAL A 427 -2.45 -9.75 50.64
C VAL A 427 -2.79 -8.26 50.69
N TRP A 428 -3.38 -7.73 49.62
CA TRP A 428 -3.83 -6.34 49.55
C TRP A 428 -4.94 -6.21 48.50
N GLU A 429 -5.95 -5.39 48.80
CA GLU A 429 -7.05 -5.07 47.90
C GLU A 429 -7.48 -3.63 48.13
N LYS A 430 -7.71 -2.88 47.04
CA LYS A 430 -8.19 -1.50 47.11
C LYS A 430 -9.08 -1.17 45.93
N ALA A 431 -10.22 -0.55 46.23
CA ALA A 431 -11.04 0.11 45.23
C ALA A 431 -10.37 1.42 44.81
N LEU A 432 -10.17 1.58 43.51
CA LEU A 432 -9.56 2.73 42.87
C LEU A 432 -10.52 3.28 41.82
N THR A 433 -10.30 4.53 41.46
CA THR A 433 -11.06 5.21 40.41
C THR A 433 -10.07 5.68 39.36
N SER A 434 -10.44 5.50 38.10
CA SER A 434 -9.65 5.97 36.98
C SER A 434 -9.49 7.48 37.02
N SER A 435 -8.25 7.93 36.83
CA SER A 435 -7.82 9.32 37.01
C SER A 435 -8.09 10.22 35.83
#